data_AF-A0A3M1NQN5-F1
#
_entry.id   AF-A0A3M1NQN5-F1
#
_cell.length_a   1.000
_cell.length_b   1.000
_cell.length_c   1.000
_cell.angle_alpha   90.00
_cell.angle_beta   90.00
_cell.angle_gamma   90.00
#
_symmetry.space_group_name_H-M   'P 1'
#
loop_
_entity.id
_entity.type
_entity.pdbx_description
1 polymer ?
#
loop_
_entity_poly.entity_id
_entity_poly.type
_entity_poly.pdbx_seq_one_letter_code
_entity_poly.pdbx_strand_id
1 'polypeptide(L)'
;MNTSLAQVSSRKLKRKRNSFHNNPDLIVKLYELIQGKRNSVRVYSGELGGEVCFINPEVGTPTEVEKDCPIYTTRELAFVLSLNKDELRRYHYLKQRFS
;
A
#
# COMPACT_ATOMS: atom_id res chain seq x y z
N MET A 1 -33.76 -17.04 -37.19
CA MET A 1 -32.33 -17.12 -36.87
C MET A 1 -32.06 -15.99 -35.89
N ASN A 2 -32.09 -16.28 -34.60
CA ASN A 2 -32.10 -15.26 -33.56
C ASN A 2 -30.82 -15.34 -32.75
N THR A 3 -30.11 -14.22 -32.75
CA THR A 3 -28.94 -13.88 -31.94
C THR A 3 -29.30 -13.90 -30.46
N SER A 4 -28.49 -14.59 -29.63
CA SER A 4 -28.54 -14.44 -28.18
C SER A 4 -27.16 -14.10 -27.66
N LEU A 5 -27.02 -12.82 -27.34
CA LEU A 5 -25.85 -12.17 -26.75
C LEU A 5 -25.50 -12.82 -25.41
N ALA A 6 -24.25 -13.23 -25.27
CA ALA A 6 -23.70 -13.74 -24.02
C ALA A 6 -23.89 -12.72 -22.90
N GLN A 7 -24.59 -13.14 -21.85
CA GLN A 7 -24.83 -12.36 -20.64
C GLN A 7 -23.50 -12.10 -19.93
N VAL A 8 -23.05 -10.85 -19.95
CA VAL A 8 -21.94 -10.36 -19.12
C VAL A 8 -22.45 -10.30 -17.68
N SER A 9 -22.21 -11.39 -16.94
CA SER A 9 -22.41 -11.47 -15.49
C SER A 9 -21.48 -10.47 -14.80
N SER A 10 -22.00 -9.27 -14.55
CA SER A 10 -21.35 -8.21 -13.79
C SER A 10 -21.20 -8.65 -12.33
N ARG A 11 -20.12 -9.36 -12.03
CA ARG A 11 -19.67 -9.61 -10.66
C ARG A 11 -19.38 -8.27 -10.01
N LYS A 12 -20.34 -7.77 -9.22
CA LYS A 12 -20.13 -6.66 -8.29
C LYS A 12 -19.02 -7.06 -7.31
N LEU A 13 -17.79 -6.69 -7.65
CA LEU A 13 -16.63 -6.73 -6.75
C LEU A 13 -16.94 -5.77 -5.60
N LYS A 14 -17.46 -6.35 -4.52
CA LYS A 14 -17.64 -5.70 -3.23
C LYS A 14 -16.25 -5.28 -2.75
N ARG A 15 -15.85 -4.03 -3.03
CA ARG A 15 -14.60 -3.43 -2.55
C ARG A 15 -14.61 -3.51 -1.03
N LYS A 16 -13.97 -4.54 -0.47
CA LYS A 16 -13.68 -4.64 0.96
C LYS A 16 -12.68 -3.53 1.23
N ARG A 17 -13.17 -2.36 1.68
CA ARG A 17 -12.34 -1.24 2.12
C ARG A 17 -11.30 -1.79 3.09
N ASN A 18 -10.02 -1.57 2.76
CA ASN A 18 -8.89 -2.08 3.52
C ASN A 18 -9.03 -1.75 5.02
N SER A 19 -8.64 -2.70 5.85
CA SER A 19 -8.66 -2.69 7.32
C SER A 19 -7.69 -1.67 7.96
N PHE A 20 -7.38 -0.56 7.28
CA PHE A 20 -6.64 0.56 7.87
C PHE A 20 -7.49 1.38 8.85
N HIS A 21 -8.82 1.20 8.85
CA HIS A 21 -9.76 1.98 9.67
C HIS A 21 -9.78 1.59 11.15
N ASN A 22 -9.09 0.53 11.57
CA ASN A 22 -9.18 0.01 12.94
C ASN A 22 -8.05 0.47 13.88
N ASN A 23 -7.10 1.28 13.40
CA ASN A 23 -6.03 1.81 14.25
C ASN A 23 -5.91 3.34 14.05
N PRO A 24 -6.61 4.15 14.86
CA PRO A 24 -6.57 5.60 14.72
C PRO A 24 -5.16 6.17 14.86
N ASP A 25 -4.32 5.55 15.69
CA ASP A 25 -2.93 5.97 15.89
C ASP A 25 -2.08 5.79 14.63
N LEU A 26 -2.35 4.75 13.84
CA LEU A 26 -1.67 4.54 12.56
C LEU A 26 -2.05 5.62 11.54
N ILE A 27 -3.33 5.98 11.49
CA ILE A 27 -3.82 7.02 10.59
C ILE A 27 -3.16 8.36 10.91
N VAL A 28 -3.08 8.72 12.20
CA VAL A 28 -2.38 9.93 12.66
C VAL A 28 -0.91 9.91 12.24
N LYS A 29 -0.20 8.80 12.48
CA LYS A 29 1.21 8.64 12.07
C LYS A 29 1.42 8.81 10.56
N LEU A 30 0.52 8.26 9.75
CA LEU A 30 0.57 8.41 8.29
C LEU A 30 0.30 9.86 7.84
N TYR A 31 -0.64 10.55 8.48
CA TYR A 31 -0.86 11.98 8.22
C TYR A 31 0.35 12.83 8.64
N GLU A 32 0.96 12.55 9.78
CA GLU A 32 2.19 13.23 10.23
C GLU A 32 3.35 13.01 9.26
N LEU A 33 3.48 11.80 8.68
CA LEU A 33 4.44 11.50 7.61
C LEU A 33 4.19 12.36 6.36
N ILE A 34 2.94 12.43 5.90
CA ILE A 34 2.56 13.23 4.72
C ILE A 34 2.79 14.73 4.95
N GLN A 35 2.50 15.22 6.15
CA GLN A 35 2.75 16.62 6.55
C GLN A 35 4.25 16.92 6.79
N GLY A 36 5.11 15.92 6.70
CA GLY A 36 6.54 16.05 6.92
C GLY A 36 6.96 16.24 8.38
N LYS A 37 6.07 15.97 9.34
CA LYS A 37 6.36 15.97 10.78
C LYS A 37 7.09 14.70 11.24
N ARG A 38 7.02 13.65 10.41
CA ARG A 38 7.80 12.41 10.58
C ARG A 38 8.61 12.13 9.33
N ASN A 39 9.77 11.51 9.55
CA ASN A 39 10.65 11.05 8.49
C ASN A 39 10.25 9.64 7.99
N SER A 40 9.81 8.76 8.90
CA SER A 40 9.38 7.39 8.57
C SER A 40 8.28 6.84 9.46
N VAL A 41 7.54 5.85 8.95
CA VAL A 41 6.50 5.08 9.66
C VAL A 41 6.59 3.61 9.25
N ARG A 42 6.78 2.71 10.23
CA ARG A 42 6.72 1.25 10.02
C ARG A 42 5.32 0.72 10.31
N VAL A 43 4.82 -0.16 9.45
CA VAL A 43 3.48 -0.74 9.53
C VAL A 43 3.54 -2.22 9.18
N TYR A 44 2.90 -3.07 9.99
CA TYR A 44 2.74 -4.48 9.63
C TYR A 44 1.65 -4.64 8.56
N SER A 45 1.99 -5.28 7.45
CA SER A 45 1.07 -5.61 6.37
C SER A 45 0.69 -7.08 6.43
N GLY A 46 -0.55 -7.37 6.84
CA GLY A 46 -1.08 -8.75 6.84
C GLY A 46 -1.18 -9.37 5.44
N GLU A 47 -1.29 -8.55 4.38
CA GLU A 47 -1.32 -9.05 3.00
C GLU A 47 0.06 -9.48 2.49
N LEU A 48 1.13 -8.90 3.05
CA LEU A 48 2.52 -9.23 2.72
C LEU A 48 3.14 -10.16 3.75
N GLY A 49 2.49 -10.36 4.91
CA GLY A 49 3.00 -11.17 6.01
C GLY A 49 4.21 -10.56 6.72
N GLY A 50 4.46 -9.26 6.58
CA GLY A 50 5.68 -8.61 7.06
C GLY A 50 5.52 -7.12 7.29
N GLU A 51 6.57 -6.51 7.84
CA GLU A 51 6.61 -5.06 8.03
C GLU A 51 6.91 -4.31 6.73
N VAL A 52 6.40 -3.10 6.67
CA VAL A 52 6.57 -2.17 5.56
C VAL A 52 6.97 -0.82 6.13
N CYS A 53 7.99 -0.19 5.53
CA CYS A 53 8.45 1.13 5.94
C CYS A 53 7.98 2.19 4.94
N PHE A 54 7.28 3.21 5.42
CA PHE A 54 6.95 4.40 4.65
C PHE A 54 7.93 5.52 5.03
N ILE A 55 8.51 6.20 4.06
CA ILE A 55 9.47 7.27 4.25
C ILE A 55 9.03 8.53 3.52
N ASN A 56 9.38 9.70 4.07
CA ASN A 56 9.22 10.96 3.38
C ASN A 56 10.60 11.49 2.97
N PRO A 57 11.01 11.28 1.69
CA PRO A 57 12.33 11.67 1.23
C PRO A 57 12.56 13.19 1.24
N GLU A 58 11.49 13.99 1.31
CA GLU A 58 11.56 15.45 1.33
C GLU A 58 11.92 16.00 2.72
N VAL A 59 11.81 15.18 3.76
CA VAL A 59 12.06 15.55 5.17
C VAL A 59 13.45 15.12 5.63
N GLY A 60 13.98 14.02 5.10
CA GLY A 60 15.33 13.56 5.40
C GLY A 60 15.59 12.12 4.96
N THR A 61 16.80 11.65 5.23
CA THR A 61 17.16 10.24 5.10
C THR A 61 16.69 9.48 6.34
N PRO A 62 15.97 8.36 6.20
CA PRO A 62 15.56 7.53 7.33
C PRO A 62 16.81 6.98 8.05
N THR A 63 16.85 7.12 9.37
CA THR A 63 18.05 6.83 10.18
C THR A 63 18.31 5.33 10.36
N GLU A 64 17.25 4.51 10.35
CA GLU A 64 17.34 3.06 10.42
C GLU A 64 16.31 2.44 9.50
N VAL A 65 16.78 1.79 8.44
CA VAL A 65 15.94 0.91 7.62
C VAL A 65 16.58 -0.47 7.63
N GLU A 66 15.84 -1.45 8.14
CA GLU A 66 16.24 -2.85 8.05
C GLU A 66 16.38 -3.27 6.59
N LYS A 67 17.47 -3.97 6.26
CA LYS A 67 17.82 -4.36 4.88
C LYS A 67 16.75 -5.19 4.17
N ASP A 68 15.87 -5.86 4.91
CA ASP A 68 14.85 -6.77 4.35
C ASP A 68 13.42 -6.18 4.42
N CYS A 69 13.28 -4.90 4.79
CA CYS A 69 11.98 -4.25 4.90
C CYS A 69 11.64 -3.46 3.61
N PRO A 70 10.53 -3.76 2.93
CA PRO A 70 10.10 -3.00 1.76
C PRO A 70 9.85 -1.53 2.13
N ILE A 71 10.54 -0.63 1.41
CA ILE A 71 10.48 0.82 1.62
C ILE A 71 9.59 1.46 0.57
N TYR A 72 8.66 2.32 0.99
CA TYR A 72 7.82 3.11 0.13
C TYR A 72 7.93 4.59 0.46
N THR A 73 8.05 5.42 -0.56
CA THR A 73 7.96 6.87 -0.40
C THR A 73 6.52 7.31 -0.19
N THR A 74 6.32 8.54 0.30
CA THR A 74 5.00 9.20 0.36
C THR A 74 4.29 9.22 -0.99
N ARG A 75 5.03 9.35 -2.11
CA ARG A 75 4.47 9.28 -3.47
C ARG A 75 3.97 7.87 -3.80
N GLU A 76 4.74 6.86 -3.47
CA GLU A 76 4.38 5.46 -3.70
C GLU A 76 3.25 4.98 -2.78
N LEU A 77 3.15 5.54 -1.56
CA LEU A 77 2.06 5.25 -0.65
C LEU A 77 0.69 5.53 -1.29
N ALA A 78 0.51 6.67 -1.96
CA ALA A 78 -0.76 6.99 -2.63
C ALA A 78 -1.11 5.97 -3.71
N PHE A 79 -0.10 5.51 -4.46
CA PHE A 79 -0.26 4.46 -5.46
C PHE A 79 -0.64 3.13 -4.80
N VAL A 80 0.14 2.68 -3.81
CA VAL A 80 -0.08 1.44 -3.03
C VAL A 80 -1.47 1.38 -2.41
N LEU A 81 -1.96 2.49 -1.83
CA LEU A 81 -3.28 2.58 -1.23
C LEU A 81 -4.43 2.43 -2.24
N SER A 82 -4.15 2.70 -3.52
CA SER A 82 -5.12 2.61 -4.61
C SER A 82 -5.17 1.22 -5.25
N LEU A 83 -4.20 0.35 -4.95
CA LEU A 83 -4.10 -1.00 -5.51
C LEU A 83 -5.08 -1.96 -4.85
N ASN A 84 -5.61 -2.89 -5.64
CA ASN A 84 -6.24 -4.09 -5.08
C ASN A 84 -5.18 -5.07 -4.54
N LYS A 85 -5.62 -6.14 -3.86
CA LYS A 85 -4.71 -7.08 -3.21
C LYS A 85 -3.73 -7.77 -4.17
N ASP A 86 -4.21 -8.19 -5.34
CA ASP A 86 -3.40 -8.90 -6.33
C ASP A 86 -2.41 -7.95 -7.03
N GLU A 87 -2.82 -6.70 -7.27
CA GLU A 87 -1.96 -5.64 -7.76
C GLU A 87 -0.88 -5.27 -6.74
N LEU A 88 -1.25 -5.17 -5.46
CA LEU A 88 -0.32 -4.87 -4.37
C LEU A 88 0.78 -5.93 -4.26
N ARG A 89 0.39 -7.22 -4.27
CA ARG A 89 1.34 -8.34 -4.25
C ARG A 89 2.28 -8.33 -5.44
N ARG A 90 1.76 -8.06 -6.64
CA ARG A 90 2.58 -7.96 -7.86
C ARG A 90 3.55 -6.79 -7.80
N TYR A 91 3.08 -5.61 -7.39
CA TYR A 91 3.92 -4.42 -7.24
C TYR A 91 5.06 -4.67 -6.23
N HIS A 92 4.77 -5.29 -5.09
CA HIS A 92 5.78 -5.65 -4.10
C HIS A 92 6.81 -6.65 -4.64
N TYR A 93 6.37 -7.73 -5.29
CA TYR A 93 7.26 -8.73 -5.91
C TYR A 93 8.20 -8.08 -6.93
N LEU A 94 7.66 -7.21 -7.79
CA LEU A 94 8.47 -6.50 -8.77
C LEU A 94 9.47 -5.57 -8.08
N LYS A 95 9.03 -4.80 -7.09
CA LYS A 95 9.89 -3.85 -6.38
C LYS A 95 11.07 -4.54 -5.70
N GLN A 96 10.84 -5.65 -4.99
CA GLN A 96 11.91 -6.42 -4.35
C GLN A 96 12.90 -7.05 -5.34
N ARG A 97 12.46 -7.39 -6.55
CA ARG A 97 13.32 -8.01 -7.57
C ARG A 97 14.21 -7.00 -8.30
N PHE A 98 13.80 -5.73 -8.33
CA PHE A 98 14.48 -4.66 -9.05
C PHE A 98 15.15 -3.61 -8.15
N SER A 99 15.16 -3.81 -6.82
CA SER A 99 15.81 -2.91 -5.85
C SER A 99 17.12 -3.49 -5.32
#